data_AF-A0A6C2YGY5-F1
#
_entry.id   AF-A0A6C2YGY5-F1
#
_cell.length_a   1.000
_cell.length_b   1.000
_cell.length_c   1.000
_cell.angle_alpha   90.00
_cell.angle_beta   90.00
_cell.angle_gamma   90.00
#
_symmetry.space_group_name_H-M   'P 1'
#
loop_
_entity.id
_entity.type
_entity.pdbx_description
1 polymer ?
#
loop_
_entity_poly.entity_id
_entity_poly.type
_entity_poly.pdbx_seq_one_letter_code
_entity_poly.pdbx_strand_id
1 'polypeptide(L)'
;MIDDVSTPGKPPAVAPASGKIPAGAPGSAEHKALRWQEYKARGGDWSFERWEKTYELNMERATKAYEAVNKYHGQLGWGKREVTIDVEGVPRRLDIADVARQRGVEYKTGYQSRTQDNLWEIARDEALVKQGGGTSSGCLRARPASR
;
A
#
# COMPACT_ATOMS: atom_id res chain seq x y z
N MET A 1 -25.44 -21.41 -14.88
CA MET A 1 -25.31 -20.83 -13.53
C MET A 1 -23.86 -20.97 -13.11
N ILE A 2 -23.07 -19.94 -13.37
CA ILE A 2 -21.80 -19.71 -12.67
C ILE A 2 -21.80 -18.21 -12.45
N ASP A 3 -22.21 -17.80 -11.26
CA ASP A 3 -22.22 -16.41 -10.85
C ASP A 3 -20.77 -15.94 -10.68
N ASP A 4 -20.44 -14.92 -11.45
CA ASP A 4 -19.21 -14.13 -11.40
C ASP A 4 -19.10 -13.46 -10.02
N VAL A 5 -18.23 -14.00 -9.15
CA VAL A 5 -17.79 -13.29 -7.94
C VAL A 5 -16.79 -12.22 -8.37
N SER A 6 -17.34 -11.12 -8.86
CA SER A 6 -16.64 -9.85 -8.98
C SER A 6 -16.19 -9.43 -7.58
N THR A 7 -14.91 -9.60 -7.29
CA THR A 7 -14.30 -9.06 -6.06
C THR A 7 -14.38 -7.54 -6.17
N PRO A 8 -14.98 -6.79 -5.23
CA PRO A 8 -15.04 -5.35 -5.35
C PRO A 8 -13.62 -4.81 -5.19
N GLY A 9 -13.02 -4.41 -6.31
CA GLY A 9 -11.81 -3.60 -6.32
C GLY A 9 -12.04 -2.39 -5.41
N LYS A 10 -11.17 -2.21 -4.42
CA LYS A 10 -11.16 -1.05 -3.54
C LYS A 10 -11.24 0.22 -4.41
N PRO A 11 -12.16 1.16 -4.13
CA PRO A 11 -12.27 2.37 -4.93
C PRO A 11 -10.92 3.10 -4.95
N PRO A 12 -10.53 3.68 -6.10
CA PRO A 12 -9.30 4.45 -6.20
C PRO A 12 -9.31 5.52 -5.11
N ALA A 13 -8.18 5.71 -4.43
CA ALA A 13 -7.99 6.77 -3.46
C ALA A 13 -8.04 8.13 -4.17
N VAL A 14 -9.24 8.61 -4.49
CA VAL A 14 -9.47 9.98 -4.89
C VAL A 14 -9.40 10.82 -3.63
N ALA A 15 -8.40 11.69 -3.55
CA ALA A 15 -8.31 12.67 -2.49
C ALA A 15 -9.58 13.55 -2.50
N PRO A 16 -10.35 13.64 -1.39
CA PRO A 16 -11.50 14.52 -1.37
C PRO A 16 -11.04 15.97 -1.24
N ALA A 17 -11.39 16.78 -2.24
CA ALA A 17 -11.48 18.23 -2.09
C ALA A 17 -12.56 18.55 -1.03
N SER A 18 -12.14 19.12 0.09
CA SER A 18 -12.92 19.87 1.08
C SER A 18 -14.37 19.43 1.37
N GLY A 19 -14.56 18.71 2.49
CA GLY A 19 -15.79 18.74 3.28
C GLY A 19 -16.63 17.46 3.30
N LYS A 20 -16.32 16.56 4.26
CA LYS A 20 -16.92 15.24 4.56
C LYS A 20 -16.37 14.08 3.72
N ILE A 21 -15.76 13.12 4.42
CA ILE A 21 -15.34 11.83 3.88
C ILE A 21 -16.61 11.05 3.50
N PRO A 22 -16.73 10.50 2.27
CA PRO A 22 -17.90 9.73 1.86
C PRO A 22 -18.18 8.55 2.80
N ALA A 23 -19.46 8.22 2.99
CA ALA A 23 -19.85 7.09 3.82
C ALA A 23 -19.19 5.79 3.32
N GLY A 24 -18.56 5.04 4.24
CA GLY A 24 -17.84 3.81 3.93
C GLY A 24 -16.43 3.99 3.35
N ALA A 25 -16.02 5.21 2.98
CA ALA A 25 -14.65 5.47 2.56
C ALA A 25 -13.67 5.36 3.76
N PRO A 26 -12.39 5.03 3.53
CA PRO A 26 -11.39 4.96 4.60
C PRO A 26 -11.37 6.26 5.42
N GLY A 27 -11.48 6.15 6.75
CA GLY A 27 -11.53 7.31 7.65
C GLY A 27 -12.94 7.84 7.94
N SER A 28 -13.99 7.38 7.24
CA SER A 28 -15.39 7.70 7.56
C SER A 28 -15.85 7.07 8.89
N ALA A 29 -16.97 7.58 9.42
CA ALA A 29 -17.60 7.03 10.61
C ALA A 29 -18.09 5.58 10.38
N GLU A 30 -18.66 5.31 9.21
CA GLU A 30 -19.13 3.97 8.83
C GLU A 30 -17.96 3.00 8.69
N HIS A 31 -16.84 3.43 8.08
CA HIS A 31 -15.64 2.61 8.01
C HIS A 31 -15.07 2.32 9.41
N LYS A 32 -15.02 3.32 10.29
CA LYS A 32 -14.57 3.12 11.68
C LYS A 32 -15.46 2.11 12.41
N ALA A 33 -16.79 2.26 12.31
CA ALA A 33 -17.75 1.36 12.92
C ALA A 33 -17.58 -0.08 12.42
N LEU A 34 -17.46 -0.28 11.10
CA LEU A 34 -17.21 -1.59 10.50
C LEU A 34 -15.92 -2.21 11.02
N ARG A 35 -14.82 -1.44 11.06
CA ARG A 35 -13.51 -1.92 11.55
C ARG A 35 -13.54 -2.30 13.03
N TRP A 36 -14.33 -1.58 13.83
CA TRP A 36 -14.54 -1.92 15.24
C TRP A 36 -15.32 -3.23 15.39
N GLN A 37 -16.39 -3.41 14.61
CA GLN A 37 -17.16 -4.65 14.59
C GLN A 37 -16.28 -5.84 14.20
N GLU A 38 -15.49 -5.72 13.14
CA GLU A 38 -14.53 -6.74 12.73
C GLU A 38 -13.50 -7.05 13.83
N TYR A 39 -12.98 -6.03 14.51
CA TYR A 39 -12.03 -6.21 15.61
C TYR A 39 -12.63 -7.02 16.76
N LYS A 40 -13.86 -6.70 17.18
CA LYS A 40 -14.57 -7.46 18.21
C LYS A 40 -14.91 -8.87 17.76
N ALA A 41 -15.34 -9.06 16.51
CA ALA A 41 -15.64 -10.37 15.95
C ALA A 41 -14.41 -11.31 15.92
N ARG A 42 -13.20 -10.76 15.79
CA ARG A 42 -11.93 -11.51 15.88
C ARG A 42 -11.46 -11.76 17.33
N GLY A 43 -12.27 -11.45 18.34
CA GLY A 43 -11.90 -11.63 19.75
C GLY A 43 -10.99 -10.53 20.30
N GLY A 44 -11.05 -9.32 19.74
CA GLY A 44 -10.24 -8.20 20.23
C GLY A 44 -10.67 -7.72 21.62
N ASP A 45 -9.73 -7.62 22.56
CA ASP A 45 -10.00 -7.30 23.97
C ASP A 45 -9.77 -5.84 24.38
N TRP A 46 -9.32 -4.98 23.46
CA TRP A 46 -9.10 -3.57 23.80
C TRP A 46 -10.41 -2.83 24.01
N SER A 47 -10.38 -1.82 24.88
CA SER A 47 -11.45 -0.83 24.97
C SER A 47 -11.57 -0.07 23.64
N PHE A 48 -12.79 0.42 23.36
CA PHE A 48 -13.04 1.22 22.16
C PHE A 48 -12.10 2.44 22.09
N GLU A 49 -11.90 3.15 23.19
CA GLU A 49 -11.03 4.34 23.24
C GLU A 49 -9.57 4.04 22.85
N ARG A 50 -9.01 2.93 23.38
CA ARG A 50 -7.65 2.51 23.03
C ARG A 50 -7.55 2.12 21.55
N TRP A 51 -8.53 1.37 21.09
CA TRP A 51 -8.60 0.92 19.70
C TRP A 51 -8.75 2.10 18.73
N GLU A 52 -9.62 3.06 19.05
CA GLU A 52 -9.88 4.24 18.23
C GLU A 52 -8.62 5.09 18.06
N LYS A 53 -7.88 5.35 19.13
CA LYS A 53 -6.58 6.06 19.04
C LYS A 53 -5.63 5.38 18.05
N THR A 54 -5.62 4.04 18.04
CA THR A 54 -4.80 3.26 17.11
C THR A 54 -5.33 3.34 15.68
N TYR A 55 -6.65 3.28 15.50
CA TYR A 55 -7.30 3.44 14.21
C TYR A 55 -6.97 4.80 13.59
N GLU A 56 -7.13 5.90 14.33
CA GLU A 56 -6.85 7.26 13.83
C GLU A 56 -5.38 7.42 13.42
N LEU A 57 -4.45 6.95 14.26
CA LEU A 57 -3.02 6.98 13.93
C LEU A 57 -2.71 6.17 12.66
N ASN A 58 -3.36 5.03 12.47
CA ASN A 58 -3.17 4.21 11.27
C ASN A 58 -3.75 4.89 10.03
N MET A 59 -4.90 5.55 10.15
CA MET A 59 -5.48 6.35 9.05
C MET A 59 -4.56 7.50 8.65
N GLU A 60 -4.02 8.25 9.63
CA GLU A 60 -3.07 9.33 9.38
C GLU A 60 -1.79 8.82 8.67
N ARG A 61 -1.22 7.72 9.19
CA ARG A 61 -0.01 7.11 8.60
C ARG A 61 -0.24 6.64 7.17
N ALA A 62 -1.40 6.04 6.90
CA ALA A 62 -1.76 5.59 5.55
C ALA A 62 -1.86 6.77 4.57
N THR A 63 -2.50 7.87 4.99
CA THR A 63 -2.59 9.09 4.18
C THR A 63 -1.21 9.66 3.87
N LYS A 64 -0.35 9.83 4.89
CA LYS A 64 1.03 10.34 4.70
C LYS A 64 1.87 9.45 3.79
N ALA A 65 1.76 8.12 3.95
CA ALA A 65 2.46 7.18 3.09
C ALA A 65 2.00 7.31 1.63
N TYR A 66 0.69 7.39 1.40
CA TYR A 66 0.11 7.56 0.08
C TYR A 66 0.59 8.87 -0.60
N GLU A 67 0.56 9.98 0.12
CA GLU A 67 1.09 11.28 -0.33
C GLU A 67 2.59 11.20 -0.69
N ALA A 68 3.40 10.55 0.16
CA ALA A 68 4.82 10.40 -0.08
C ALA A 68 5.12 9.59 -1.35
N VAL A 69 4.37 8.50 -1.58
CA VAL A 69 4.56 7.68 -2.79
C VAL A 69 4.10 8.43 -4.03
N ASN A 70 2.99 9.18 -3.97
CA ASN A 70 2.53 10.00 -5.08
C ASN A 70 3.53 11.11 -5.43
N LYS A 71 4.13 11.74 -4.42
CA LYS A 71 5.20 12.71 -4.63
C LYS A 71 6.39 12.06 -5.35
N TYR A 72 6.82 10.88 -4.90
CA TYR A 72 7.91 10.15 -5.54
C TYR A 72 7.57 9.70 -6.97
N HIS A 73 6.35 9.22 -7.19
CA HIS A 73 5.84 8.87 -8.52
C HIS A 73 5.85 10.07 -9.48
N GLY A 74 5.41 11.24 -9.01
CA GLY A 74 5.48 12.48 -9.78
C GLY A 74 6.92 12.86 -10.16
N GLN A 75 7.91 12.58 -9.30
CA GLN A 75 9.33 12.80 -9.61
C GLN A 75 9.88 11.82 -10.64
N LEU A 76 9.41 10.56 -10.63
CA LEU A 76 9.80 9.55 -11.62
C LEU A 76 9.26 9.87 -13.01
N GLY A 77 8.02 10.38 -13.10
CA GLY A 77 7.39 10.76 -14.36
C GLY A 77 7.02 9.58 -15.28
N TRP A 78 6.96 8.36 -14.76
CA TRP A 78 6.59 7.17 -15.52
C TRP A 78 5.78 6.16 -14.70
N GLY A 79 5.16 5.21 -15.39
CA GLY A 79 4.43 4.10 -14.77
C GLY A 79 3.12 4.51 -14.12
N LYS A 80 2.46 3.55 -13.46
CA LYS A 80 1.18 3.73 -12.76
C LYS A 80 1.34 3.33 -11.30
N ARG A 81 0.48 3.88 -10.43
CA ARG A 81 0.38 3.51 -9.01
C ARG A 81 -0.40 2.21 -8.82
N GLU A 82 -0.05 1.48 -7.76
CA GLU A 82 -0.78 0.32 -7.23
C GLU A 82 -1.09 -0.74 -8.31
N VAL A 83 -0.07 -1.18 -9.05
CA VAL A 83 -0.22 -2.12 -10.16
C VAL A 83 -0.10 -3.55 -9.66
N THR A 84 -1.16 -4.34 -9.81
CA THR A 84 -1.11 -5.79 -9.56
C THR A 84 -0.59 -6.52 -10.80
N ILE A 85 0.43 -7.34 -10.61
CA ILE A 85 0.99 -8.26 -11.59
C ILE A 85 0.89 -9.70 -11.08
N ASP A 86 0.80 -10.66 -11.98
CA ASP A 86 0.90 -12.08 -11.62
C ASP A 86 2.38 -12.49 -11.58
N VAL A 87 2.78 -13.17 -10.51
CA VAL A 87 4.12 -13.73 -10.35
C VAL A 87 3.94 -15.21 -10.00
N GLU A 88 4.10 -16.07 -11.00
CA GLU A 88 3.96 -17.53 -10.85
C GLU A 88 2.58 -17.97 -10.28
N GLY A 89 1.50 -17.33 -10.74
CA GLY A 89 0.14 -17.60 -10.26
C GLY A 89 -0.19 -16.93 -8.92
N VAL A 90 0.72 -16.12 -8.38
CA VAL A 90 0.52 -15.37 -7.15
C VAL A 90 0.39 -13.88 -7.48
N PRO A 91 -0.74 -13.23 -7.14
CA PRO A 91 -0.90 -11.80 -7.38
C PRO A 91 0.02 -10.98 -6.46
N ARG A 92 0.82 -10.10 -7.07
CA ARG A 92 1.71 -9.16 -6.37
C ARG A 92 1.39 -7.73 -6.77
N ARG A 93 1.11 -6.87 -5.79
CA ARG A 93 0.82 -5.45 -6.02
C ARG A 93 2.05 -4.59 -5.82
N LEU A 94 2.58 -4.00 -6.89
CA LEU A 94 3.68 -3.04 -6.87
C LEU A 94 3.19 -1.63 -6.58
N ASP A 95 3.94 -0.86 -5.78
CA ASP A 95 3.63 0.55 -5.54
C ASP A 95 3.62 1.36 -6.84
N ILE A 96 4.67 1.26 -7.65
CA ILE A 96 4.71 1.92 -8.97
C ILE A 96 5.22 0.90 -9.99
N ALA A 97 4.57 0.78 -11.13
CA ALA A 97 5.05 -0.10 -12.19
C ALA A 97 4.82 0.44 -13.60
N ASP A 98 5.74 0.09 -14.49
CA ASP A 98 5.64 0.20 -15.94
C ASP A 98 5.87 -1.19 -16.51
N VAL A 99 4.76 -1.93 -16.64
CA VAL A 99 4.76 -3.34 -17.04
C VAL A 99 5.39 -3.53 -18.42
N ALA A 100 5.13 -2.61 -19.36
CA ALA A 100 5.67 -2.67 -20.71
C ALA A 100 7.20 -2.57 -20.74
N ARG A 101 7.78 -1.82 -19.81
CA ARG A 101 9.25 -1.69 -19.66
C ARG A 101 9.82 -2.59 -18.56
N GLN A 102 9.02 -3.51 -18.04
CA GLN A 102 9.39 -4.47 -16.99
C GLN A 102 10.13 -3.83 -15.81
N ARG A 103 9.65 -2.66 -15.36
CA ARG A 103 10.24 -1.95 -14.21
C ARG A 103 9.20 -1.65 -13.14
N GLY A 104 9.59 -1.81 -11.90
CA GLY A 104 8.79 -1.58 -10.71
C GLY A 104 9.54 -0.85 -9.61
N VAL A 105 8.79 -0.22 -8.71
CA VAL A 105 9.29 0.38 -7.47
C VAL A 105 8.38 -0.07 -6.34
N GLU A 106 9.01 -0.47 -5.24
CA GLU A 106 8.38 -0.52 -3.93
C GLU A 106 8.88 0.65 -3.09
N TYR A 107 7.96 1.47 -2.59
CA TYR A 107 8.28 2.71 -1.89
C TYR A 107 7.99 2.54 -0.40
N LYS A 108 9.06 2.36 0.37
CA LYS A 108 8.99 2.17 1.82
C LYS A 108 9.44 3.47 2.50
N THR A 109 8.68 3.92 3.50
CA THR A 109 9.05 5.05 4.35
C THR A 109 9.45 4.56 5.74
N GLY A 110 10.37 5.27 6.40
CA GLY A 110 10.79 4.96 7.78
C GLY A 110 11.84 3.86 7.92
N TYR A 111 12.16 3.53 9.18
CA TYR A 111 13.15 2.52 9.54
C TYR A 111 12.64 1.12 9.22
N GLN A 112 13.51 0.30 8.64
CA GLN A 112 13.25 -1.11 8.36
C GLN A 112 14.19 -1.98 9.18
N SER A 113 13.65 -3.06 9.74
CA SER A 113 14.42 -4.06 10.48
C SER A 113 14.36 -5.40 9.76
N ARG A 114 15.33 -6.28 10.04
CA ARG A 114 15.44 -7.60 9.40
C ARG A 114 14.46 -8.61 10.03
N THR A 115 13.17 -8.36 9.87
CA THR A 115 12.11 -9.31 10.25
C THR A 115 11.94 -10.40 9.19
N GLN A 116 11.32 -11.52 9.56
CA GLN A 116 11.05 -12.61 8.64
C GLN A 116 10.15 -12.18 7.46
N ASP A 117 9.17 -11.31 7.73
CA ASP A 117 8.28 -10.76 6.68
C ASP A 117 9.05 -9.93 5.66
N ASN A 118 9.98 -9.08 6.10
CA ASN A 118 10.84 -8.28 5.23
C ASN A 118 11.79 -9.16 4.40
N LEU A 119 12.27 -10.27 4.96
CA LEU A 119 13.09 -11.23 4.21
C LEU A 119 12.28 -11.94 3.11
N TRP A 120 11.02 -12.25 3.36
CA TRP A 120 10.14 -12.82 2.33
C TRP A 120 9.78 -11.83 1.22
N GLU A 121 9.64 -10.53 1.53
CA GLU A 121 9.51 -9.49 0.51
C GLU A 121 10.74 -9.46 -0.42
N ILE A 122 11.94 -9.46 0.16
CA ILE A 122 13.21 -9.46 -0.60
C ILE A 122 13.32 -10.70 -1.50
N ALA A 123 12.97 -11.89 -0.99
CA ALA A 123 13.05 -13.12 -1.78
C ALA A 123 12.10 -13.10 -3.00
N ARG A 124 10.91 -12.51 -2.87
CA ARG A 124 9.97 -12.34 -4.00
C ARG A 124 10.48 -11.30 -5.01
N ASP A 125 11.06 -10.20 -4.53
CA ASP A 125 11.66 -9.19 -5.41
C ASP A 125 12.87 -9.78 -6.18
N GLU A 126 13.68 -10.63 -5.53
CA GLU A 126 14.79 -11.35 -6.18
C GLU A 126 14.30 -12.32 -7.27
N ALA A 127 13.20 -13.05 -7.02
CA ALA A 127 12.58 -13.91 -8.03
C ALA A 127 12.12 -13.10 -9.25
N LEU A 128 11.54 -11.91 -9.02
CA LEU A 128 11.09 -11.01 -10.09
C LEU A 128 12.28 -10.54 -10.97
N VAL A 129 13.40 -10.20 -10.34
CA VAL A 129 14.64 -9.80 -11.03
C VAL A 129 15.21 -10.96 -11.86
N LYS A 130 15.19 -12.19 -11.34
CA LYS A 130 15.66 -13.39 -12.07
C LYS A 130 14.82 -13.70 -13.30
N GLN A 131 13.54 -13.33 -13.31
CA GLN A 131 12.63 -13.48 -14.46
C GLN A 131 12.76 -12.34 -15.49
N GLY A 132 13.68 -11.39 -15.29
CA GLY A 132 13.92 -10.25 -16.19
C GLY A 132 13.12 -8.99 -15.85
N GLY A 133 12.39 -8.95 -14.74
CA GLY A 133 11.68 -7.77 -14.24
C GLY A 133 12.50 -6.99 -13.20
N GLY A 134 12.86 -5.73 -13.46
CA GLY A 134 13.62 -4.92 -12.51
C GLY A 134 12.75 -4.23 -11.47
N THR A 135 12.88 -4.56 -10.18
CA THR A 135 12.35 -3.73 -9.09
C THR A 135 13.47 -2.94 -8.43
N SER A 136 13.29 -1.62 -8.32
CA SER A 136 14.16 -0.79 -7.48
C SER A 136 13.43 -0.49 -6.17
N SER A 137 13.92 -1.06 -5.06
CA SER A 137 13.48 -0.67 -3.72
C SER A 137 13.98 0.76 -3.45
N GLY A 138 13.08 1.74 -3.54
CA GLY A 138 13.39 3.15 -3.40
C GLY A 138 13.55 3.55 -1.94
N CYS A 139 14.65 3.14 -1.29
CA CYS A 139 15.07 3.76 -0.04
C CYS A 139 15.97 4.95 -0.38
N LEU A 140 15.47 6.18 -0.22
CA LEU A 140 16.28 7.40 -0.38
C LEU A 140 17.41 7.41 0.67
N ARG A 141 18.59 6.90 0.31
CA ARG A 141 19.84 7.42 0.86
C ARG A 141 20.18 8.66 0.04
N ALA A 142 20.16 9.82 0.69
CA ALA A 142 20.68 11.04 0.12
C ALA A 142 22.11 10.78 -0.40
N ARG A 143 22.31 10.88 -1.71
CA ARG A 143 23.66 10.88 -2.28
C ARG A 143 24.27 12.26 -1.99
N PRO A 144 25.48 12.37 -1.41
CA PRO A 144 26.18 13.63 -1.39
C PRO A 144 26.49 14.03 -2.85
N ALA A 145 26.24 15.29 -3.17
CA ALA A 145 26.53 15.85 -4.48
C ALA A 145 28.05 15.77 -4.74
N SER A 146 28.43 15.07 -5.81
CA SER A 146 29.80 15.08 -6.33
C SER A 146 29.91 16.09 -7.48
N ARG A 147 30.84 17.03 -7.31
CA ARG A 147 31.39 17.89 -8.37
C ARG A 147 32.20 17.06 -9.37
#